data_AF-A0A2D8I5V9-F1
#
_entry.id   AF-A0A2D8I5V9-F1
#
_cell.length_a   1.000
_cell.length_b   1.000
_cell.length_c   1.000
_cell.angle_alpha   90.00
_cell.angle_beta   90.00
_cell.angle_gamma   90.00
#
_symmetry.space_group_name_H-M   'P 1'
#
loop_
_entity.id
_entity.type
_entity.pdbx_description
1 polymer ?
#
loop_
_entity_poly.entity_id
_entity_poly.type
_entity_poly.pdbx_seq_one_letter_code
_entity_poly.pdbx_strand_id
1 'polypeptide(L)'
;MLLGCLLIISCSHNEMISDKTITVFDKQTISFSPGMETDALDNMVSLGSGRLVLKKIQLPKKNYYHHAQATIRLESTGDPWDKSGSFFILPGAELENLDHTSSVELLRFITPFGVGYFNDQEHIQKLKPSYIPRWEDDIT
;
A
#
# COMPACT_ATOMS: atom_id res chain seq x y z
N MET A 1 -33.21 -22.50 -55.53
CA MET A 1 -32.85 -22.70 -54.10
C MET A 1 -31.35 -22.54 -53.96
N LEU A 2 -30.88 -21.33 -53.69
CA LEU A 2 -29.50 -21.08 -53.28
C LEU A 2 -29.61 -20.51 -51.86
N LEU A 3 -29.38 -21.38 -50.88
CA LEU A 3 -29.52 -21.05 -49.46
C LEU A 3 -28.26 -20.30 -49.02
N GLY A 4 -28.31 -18.97 -49.10
CA GLY A 4 -27.27 -18.09 -48.57
C GLY A 4 -27.36 -18.04 -47.05
N CYS A 5 -26.44 -18.72 -46.37
CA CYS A 5 -26.33 -18.69 -44.91
C CYS A 5 -25.63 -17.38 -44.50
N LEU A 6 -26.37 -16.44 -43.93
CA LEU A 6 -25.83 -15.19 -43.39
C LEU A 6 -25.28 -15.44 -41.98
N LEU A 7 -23.97 -15.63 -41.84
CA LEU A 7 -23.30 -15.74 -40.55
C LEU A 7 -23.10 -14.33 -39.95
N ILE A 8 -24.00 -13.94 -39.06
CA ILE A 8 -23.83 -12.79 -38.17
C ILE A 8 -22.83 -13.18 -37.07
N ILE A 9 -21.54 -12.90 -37.31
CA ILE A 9 -20.52 -12.96 -36.27
C ILE A 9 -20.62 -11.65 -35.47
N SER A 10 -21.33 -11.70 -34.34
CA SER A 10 -21.28 -10.63 -33.34
C SER A 10 -19.96 -10.75 -32.57
N CYS A 11 -18.92 -10.08 -33.05
CA CYS A 11 -17.72 -9.84 -32.25
C CYS A 11 -18.02 -8.72 -31.24
N SER A 12 -18.53 -9.06 -30.06
CA SER A 12 -18.42 -8.14 -28.91
C SER A 12 -17.00 -8.23 -28.38
N HIS A 13 -16.07 -7.55 -29.03
CA HIS A 13 -14.72 -7.41 -28.49
C HIS A 13 -14.76 -6.38 -27.37
N ASN A 14 -15.13 -6.83 -26.17
CA ASN A 14 -14.84 -6.07 -24.95
C ASN A 14 -13.36 -6.30 -24.63
N GLU A 15 -12.46 -5.69 -25.42
CA GLU A 15 -11.09 -5.50 -24.96
C GLU A 15 -11.10 -4.39 -23.90
N MET A 16 -11.26 -4.80 -22.65
CA MET A 16 -10.95 -3.93 -21.53
C MET A 16 -10.24 -4.71 -20.44
N ILE A 17 -8.93 -4.91 -20.64
CA ILE A 17 -8.01 -5.19 -19.53
C ILE A 17 -6.76 -4.37 -19.80
N SER A 18 -6.75 -3.16 -19.26
CA SER A 18 -5.51 -2.40 -19.03
C SER A 18 -5.31 -2.42 -17.53
N ASP A 19 -4.71 -3.48 -17.01
CA ASP A 19 -4.26 -3.49 -15.62
C ASP A 19 -3.36 -2.27 -15.40
N LYS A 20 -3.70 -1.44 -14.41
CA LYS A 20 -2.93 -0.26 -14.07
C LYS A 20 -2.42 -0.40 -12.65
N THR A 21 -1.12 -0.57 -12.53
CA THR A 21 -0.42 -0.50 -11.24
C THR A 21 -0.12 0.96 -10.90
N ILE A 22 -0.35 1.33 -9.65
CA ILE A 22 -0.02 2.65 -9.11
C ILE A 22 0.87 2.42 -7.88
N THR A 23 2.12 2.87 -7.94
CA THR A 23 2.98 2.93 -6.76
C THR A 23 2.55 4.12 -5.91
N VAL A 24 1.86 3.85 -4.81
CA VAL A 24 1.42 4.90 -3.87
C VAL A 24 2.63 5.41 -3.10
N PHE A 25 3.32 4.50 -2.41
CA PHE A 25 4.52 4.78 -1.63
C PHE A 25 5.67 3.90 -2.12
N ASP A 26 6.86 4.48 -2.23
CA ASP A 26 8.10 3.77 -2.52
C ASP A 26 9.09 4.07 -1.40
N LYS A 27 9.41 3.06 -0.58
CA LYS A 27 10.28 3.18 0.60
C LYS A 27 9.97 4.39 1.49
N GLN A 28 8.68 4.71 1.64
CA GLN A 28 8.24 5.82 2.48
C GLN A 28 8.47 5.48 3.96
N THR A 29 9.30 6.29 4.63
CA THR A 29 9.50 6.17 6.06
C THR A 29 8.25 6.60 6.83
N ILE A 30 7.83 5.77 7.78
CA ILE A 30 6.85 6.12 8.81
C ILE A 30 7.59 6.09 10.15
N SER A 31 7.65 7.23 10.82
CA SER A 31 8.43 7.39 12.05
C SER A 31 7.80 8.41 12.98
N PHE A 32 8.31 8.52 14.20
CA PHE A 32 7.95 9.61 15.09
C PHE A 32 9.13 10.57 15.24
N SER A 33 8.96 11.81 14.79
CA SER A 33 9.95 12.88 14.93
C SER A 33 9.30 14.07 15.61
N PRO A 34 9.54 14.30 16.91
CA PRO A 34 8.91 15.40 17.64
C PRO A 34 9.28 16.73 17.00
N GLY A 35 8.31 17.63 16.84
CA GLY A 35 8.51 18.91 16.16
C GLY A 35 8.63 18.82 14.64
N MET A 36 8.37 17.66 14.03
CA MET A 36 8.13 17.58 12.59
C MET A 36 6.85 18.35 12.26
N GLU A 37 7.02 19.41 11.46
CA GLU A 37 5.90 20.16 10.90
C GLU A 37 5.17 19.34 9.84
N THR A 38 3.89 19.68 9.64
CA THR A 38 3.12 19.10 8.54
C THR A 38 3.70 19.60 7.24
N ASP A 39 4.32 18.70 6.48
CA ASP A 39 4.89 19.00 5.18
C ASP A 39 3.98 18.48 4.08
N ALA A 40 3.58 19.37 3.17
CA ALA A 40 2.76 19.09 2.02
C ALA A 40 3.60 19.23 0.75
N LEU A 41 4.32 18.17 0.40
CA LEU A 41 5.14 18.08 -0.81
C LEU A 41 4.54 17.04 -1.75
N ASP A 42 4.44 17.36 -3.04
CA ASP A 42 4.11 16.41 -4.11
C ASP A 42 2.89 15.51 -3.83
N ASN A 43 1.73 16.12 -3.58
CA ASN A 43 0.46 15.42 -3.28
C ASN A 43 0.50 14.51 -2.05
N MET A 44 1.52 14.65 -1.20
CA MET A 44 1.71 13.88 0.02
C MET A 44 1.66 14.80 1.23
N VAL A 45 1.07 14.33 2.33
CA VAL A 45 1.07 15.04 3.60
C VAL A 45 1.45 14.08 4.73
N SER A 46 2.33 14.54 5.62
CA SER A 46 2.72 13.81 6.84
C SER A 46 2.09 14.46 8.07
N LEU A 47 1.38 13.68 8.87
CA LEU A 47 0.66 14.12 10.07
C LEU A 47 1.14 13.36 11.31
N GLY A 48 0.77 13.88 12.48
CA GLY A 48 1.05 13.22 13.76
C GLY A 48 2.55 12.99 14.00
N SER A 49 3.38 13.98 13.64
CA SER A 49 4.84 13.92 13.75
C SER A 49 5.48 12.78 12.94
N GLY A 50 4.93 12.50 11.75
CA GLY A 50 5.44 11.49 10.80
C GLY A 50 4.80 10.11 10.93
N ARG A 51 3.89 9.92 11.89
CA ARG A 51 3.24 8.63 12.18
C ARG A 51 2.17 8.25 11.16
N LEU A 52 1.70 9.22 10.37
CA LEU A 52 0.66 9.04 9.37
C LEU A 52 1.08 9.79 8.12
N VAL A 53 1.02 9.10 6.97
CA VAL A 53 1.30 9.70 5.66
C VAL A 53 0.12 9.43 4.74
N LEU A 54 -0.37 10.48 4.07
CA LEU A 54 -1.42 10.40 3.05
C LEU A 54 -0.84 10.84 1.72
N LYS A 55 -1.30 10.22 0.63
CA LYS A 55 -0.98 10.64 -0.73
C LYS A 55 -2.24 10.68 -1.59
N LYS A 56 -2.49 11.81 -2.25
CA LYS A 56 -3.57 11.94 -3.24
C LYS A 56 -3.13 11.22 -4.52
N ILE A 57 -3.91 10.22 -4.94
CA ILE A 57 -3.65 9.46 -6.18
C ILE A 57 -4.74 9.73 -7.22
N GLN A 58 -4.36 9.71 -8.49
CA GLN A 58 -5.31 9.81 -9.60
C GLN A 58 -5.59 8.43 -10.20
N LEU A 59 -6.80 7.92 -9.97
CA LEU A 59 -7.30 6.72 -10.65
C LEU A 59 -7.68 7.03 -12.12
N PRO A 60 -7.65 6.04 -13.03
CA PRO A 60 -8.13 6.19 -14.40
C PRO A 60 -9.54 6.78 -14.51
N LYS A 61 -9.82 7.55 -15.57
CA LYS A 61 -11.16 8.16 -15.77
C LYS A 61 -12.26 7.17 -16.20
N LYS A 62 -11.93 5.89 -16.45
CA LYS A 62 -12.93 4.88 -16.84
C LYS A 62 -13.52 4.24 -15.59
N ASN A 63 -14.85 4.28 -15.48
CA ASN A 63 -15.59 4.00 -14.24
C ASN A 63 -15.97 2.51 -14.05
N TYR A 64 -15.29 1.59 -14.73
CA TYR A 64 -15.55 0.16 -14.62
C TYR A 64 -14.37 -0.53 -13.95
N TYR A 65 -14.38 -0.51 -12.63
CA TYR A 65 -13.43 -1.23 -11.78
C TYR A 65 -14.07 -2.54 -11.33
N HIS A 66 -13.50 -3.66 -11.74
CA HIS A 66 -13.99 -4.99 -11.34
C HIS A 66 -13.14 -5.62 -10.24
N HIS A 67 -11.85 -5.31 -10.22
CA HIS A 67 -10.89 -5.85 -9.27
C HIS A 67 -9.90 -4.78 -8.85
N ALA A 68 -9.54 -4.78 -7.57
CA ALA A 68 -8.47 -3.98 -7.01
C ALA A 68 -7.65 -4.87 -6.08
N GLN A 69 -6.33 -4.76 -6.19
CA GLN A 69 -5.38 -5.44 -5.33
C GLN A 69 -4.44 -4.40 -4.73
N ALA A 70 -4.21 -4.51 -3.42
CA ALA A 70 -3.17 -3.77 -2.73
C ALA A 70 -2.08 -4.74 -2.30
N THR A 71 -0.83 -4.39 -2.57
CA THR A 71 0.36 -5.10 -2.07
C THR A 71 1.13 -4.12 -1.20
N ILE A 72 1.44 -4.53 0.04
CA ILE A 72 2.08 -3.67 1.03
C ILE A 72 3.32 -4.38 1.51
N ARG A 73 4.48 -3.75 1.32
CA ARG A 73 5.76 -4.25 1.81
C ARG A 73 6.26 -3.42 2.98
N LEU A 74 6.72 -4.07 4.04
CA LEU A 74 7.20 -3.40 5.25
C LEU A 74 8.57 -3.96 5.68
N GLU A 75 9.45 -3.05 6.05
CA GLU A 75 10.78 -3.31 6.60
C GLU A 75 10.98 -2.36 7.78
N SER A 76 11.63 -2.81 8.86
CA SER A 76 12.02 -1.91 9.93
C SER A 76 13.20 -1.06 9.47
N THR A 77 13.25 0.21 9.90
CA THR A 77 14.45 1.06 9.76
C THR A 77 15.08 1.37 11.11
N GLY A 78 14.78 0.56 12.13
CA GLY A 78 15.32 0.70 13.48
C GLY A 78 14.30 0.63 14.62
N ASP A 79 12.99 0.56 14.34
CA ASP A 79 11.99 0.25 15.38
C ASP A 79 11.99 -1.27 15.64
N PRO A 80 12.35 -1.73 16.85
CA PRO A 80 12.42 -3.16 17.15
C PRO A 80 11.05 -3.77 17.50
N TRP A 81 10.00 -2.97 17.62
CA TRP A 81 8.72 -3.40 18.19
C TRP A 81 7.69 -3.80 17.13
N ASP A 82 6.72 -4.61 17.56
CA ASP A 82 5.51 -4.95 16.83
C ASP A 82 4.45 -3.84 17.00
N LYS A 83 4.28 -3.00 15.98
CA LYS A 83 3.36 -1.86 15.99
C LYS A 83 2.10 -2.17 15.23
N SER A 84 0.97 -1.69 15.73
CA SER A 84 -0.27 -1.66 14.95
C SER A 84 -0.14 -0.72 13.76
N GLY A 85 -0.60 -1.16 12.60
CA GLY A 85 -0.68 -0.39 11.37
C GLY A 85 -2.03 -0.51 10.68
N SER A 86 -2.37 0.52 9.90
CA SER A 86 -3.61 0.61 9.14
C SER A 86 -3.32 1.17 7.76
N PHE A 87 -3.72 0.44 6.72
CA PHE A 87 -3.79 0.96 5.36
C PHE A 87 -5.25 1.28 5.05
N PHE A 88 -5.54 2.54 4.78
CA PHE A 88 -6.90 3.05 4.65
C PHE A 88 -7.00 4.07 3.52
N ILE A 89 -8.23 4.36 3.11
CA ILE A 89 -8.57 5.43 2.18
C ILE A 89 -9.48 6.45 2.85
N LEU A 90 -9.48 7.67 2.32
CA LEU A 90 -10.36 8.76 2.73
C LEU A 90 -11.26 9.14 1.54
N PRO A 91 -12.46 8.54 1.41
CA PRO A 91 -13.33 8.82 0.28
C PRO A 91 -13.81 10.28 0.31
N GLY A 92 -13.55 11.03 -0.77
CA GLY A 92 -14.00 12.41 -0.90
C GLY A 92 -13.28 13.42 0.01
N ALA A 93 -12.17 13.03 0.64
CA ALA A 93 -11.32 13.99 1.35
C ALA A 93 -10.59 14.91 0.37
N GLU A 94 -10.49 16.18 0.75
CA GLU A 94 -9.48 17.10 0.25
C GLU A 94 -8.37 17.21 1.32
N LEU A 95 -7.11 17.27 0.89
CA LEU A 95 -5.97 17.24 1.82
C LEU A 95 -5.97 18.44 2.78
N GLU A 96 -6.61 19.54 2.38
CA GLU A 96 -6.76 20.76 3.16
C GLU A 96 -7.91 20.68 4.18
N ASN A 97 -8.76 19.64 4.14
CA ASN A 97 -9.91 19.49 5.04
C ASN A 97 -10.15 18.02 5.43
N LEU A 98 -9.23 17.49 6.25
CA LEU A 98 -9.27 16.09 6.69
C LEU A 98 -10.18 15.86 7.90
N ASP A 99 -10.47 16.89 8.69
CA ASP A 99 -11.15 16.79 10.00
C ASP A 99 -12.58 16.23 9.92
N HIS A 100 -13.22 16.31 8.76
CA HIS A 100 -14.59 15.88 8.55
C HIS A 100 -14.72 14.58 7.75
N THR A 101 -13.60 13.92 7.42
CA THR A 101 -13.63 12.68 6.62
C THR A 101 -13.41 11.46 7.50
N SER A 102 -14.29 10.46 7.36
CA SER A 102 -14.10 9.15 8.00
C SER A 102 -13.21 8.27 7.15
N SER A 103 -12.27 7.57 7.77
CA SER A 103 -11.42 6.59 7.10
C SER A 103 -12.12 5.26 6.88
N VAL A 104 -11.83 4.65 5.73
CA VAL A 104 -12.22 3.26 5.42
C VAL A 104 -10.95 2.42 5.40
N GLU A 105 -10.80 1.54 6.38
CA GLU A 105 -9.65 0.64 6.49
C GLU A 105 -9.74 -0.47 5.44
N LEU A 106 -8.71 -0.57 4.61
CA LEU A 106 -8.57 -1.61 3.59
C LEU A 106 -7.81 -2.82 4.14
N LEU A 107 -6.80 -2.57 4.99
CA LEU A 107 -6.04 -3.60 5.68
C LEU A 107 -5.60 -3.12 7.06
N ARG A 108 -5.86 -3.94 8.08
CA ARG A 108 -5.22 -3.83 9.40
C ARG A 108 -4.07 -4.82 9.49
N PHE A 109 -2.94 -4.38 10.00
CA PHE A 109 -1.76 -5.24 10.18
C PHE A 109 -1.02 -4.90 11.47
N ILE A 110 -0.12 -5.80 11.87
CA ILE A 110 0.85 -5.60 12.95
C ILE A 110 2.24 -5.78 12.34
N THR A 111 3.16 -4.85 12.56
CA THR A 111 4.54 -5.02 12.10
C THR A 111 5.21 -6.15 12.87
N PRO A 112 6.11 -6.93 12.26
CA PRO A 112 6.95 -7.86 13.01
C PRO A 112 8.01 -7.09 13.80
N PHE A 113 8.69 -7.80 14.70
CA PHE A 113 9.81 -7.25 15.46
C PHE A 113 11.02 -7.01 14.54
N GLY A 114 11.26 -5.75 14.17
CA GLY A 114 12.56 -5.34 13.61
C GLY A 114 12.99 -6.02 12.31
N VAL A 115 12.06 -6.57 11.51
CA VAL A 115 12.39 -7.31 10.27
C VAL A 115 13.29 -6.47 9.35
N GLY A 116 14.30 -7.11 8.75
CA GLY A 116 15.31 -6.44 7.94
C GLY A 116 16.43 -5.81 8.77
N TYR A 117 16.16 -4.66 9.41
CA TYR A 117 17.18 -3.84 10.08
C TYR A 117 18.07 -4.59 11.09
N PHE A 118 17.48 -5.54 11.81
CA PHE A 118 18.15 -6.22 12.92
C PHE A 118 18.77 -7.57 12.51
N ASN A 119 18.54 -8.03 11.27
CA ASN A 119 18.89 -9.39 10.83
C ASN A 119 20.38 -9.71 11.05
N ASP A 120 21.29 -8.80 10.70
CA ASP A 120 22.74 -9.06 10.76
C ASP A 120 23.39 -8.83 12.13
N GLN A 121 22.61 -8.45 13.15
CA GLN A 121 23.16 -8.18 14.47
C GLN A 121 23.45 -9.49 15.22
N GLU A 122 24.67 -9.63 15.76
CA GLU A 122 25.14 -10.89 16.38
C GLU A 122 24.19 -11.41 17.46
N HIS A 123 23.65 -10.52 18.30
CA HIS A 123 22.73 -10.90 19.37
C HIS A 123 21.36 -11.38 18.83
N ILE A 124 20.94 -10.92 17.65
CA ILE A 124 19.69 -11.34 16.99
C ILE A 124 19.87 -12.70 16.32
N GLN A 125 21.03 -12.93 15.70
CA GLN A 125 21.39 -14.24 15.13
C GLN A 125 21.36 -15.35 16.19
N LYS A 126 21.73 -15.04 17.44
CA LYS A 126 21.64 -15.98 18.58
C LYS A 126 20.20 -16.33 18.99
N LEU A 127 19.22 -15.47 18.67
CA LEU A 127 17.81 -15.70 18.96
C LEU A 127 17.12 -16.59 17.91
N LYS A 128 17.77 -16.85 16.77
CA LYS A 128 17.21 -17.63 15.67
C LYS A 128 17.05 -19.10 16.05
N PRO A 129 15.82 -19.64 16.13
CA PRO A 129 15.62 -21.06 16.39
C PRO A 129 16.26 -21.93 15.30
N SER A 130 16.67 -23.14 15.65
CA SER A 130 17.35 -24.06 14.72
C SER A 130 16.52 -24.43 13.48
N TYR A 131 15.20 -24.40 13.60
CA TYR A 131 14.26 -24.68 12.51
C TYR A 131 13.99 -23.47 11.60
N ILE A 132 14.47 -22.28 11.95
CA ILE A 132 14.37 -21.09 11.10
C ILE A 132 15.64 -20.98 10.27
N PRO A 133 15.59 -21.20 8.93
CA PRO A 133 16.79 -21.23 8.11
C PRO A 133 17.47 -19.85 8.06
N ARG A 134 16.67 -18.78 7.93
CA ARG A 134 17.12 -17.38 7.88
C ARG A 134 16.03 -16.45 8.42
N TRP A 135 16.43 -15.24 8.80
CA TRP A 135 15.49 -14.13 8.96
C TRP A 135 15.13 -13.57 7.57
N GLU A 136 13.88 -13.15 7.40
CA GLU A 136 13.44 -12.46 6.18
C GLU A 136 13.78 -10.97 6.26
N ASP A 137 14.04 -10.34 5.12
CA ASP A 137 14.47 -8.93 5.06
C ASP A 137 13.28 -7.96 5.13
N ASP A 138 12.08 -8.44 4.84
CA ASP A 138 10.84 -7.67 4.85
C ASP A 138 9.61 -8.61 4.94
N ILE A 139 8.43 -8.01 5.02
CA ILE A 139 7.14 -8.70 4.85
C ILE A 139 6.36 -8.06 3.70
N THR A 140 5.63 -8.86 2.92
CA THR A 140 4.77 -8.42 1.80
C THR A 140 3.42 -9.10 1.87
#